data_AF-R6E7T6-F1
#
_entry.id   AF-R6E7T6-F1
#
_cell.length_a   1.000
_cell.length_b   1.000
_cell.length_c   1.000
_cell.angle_alpha   90.00
_cell.angle_beta   90.00
_cell.angle_gamma   90.00
#
_symmetry.space_group_name_H-M   'P 1'
#
loop_
_entity.id
_entity.type
_entity.pdbx_description
1 polymer ?
#
loop_
_entity_poly.entity_id
_entity_poly.type
_entity_poly.pdbx_seq_one_letter_code
_entity_poly.pdbx_strand_id
1 'polypeptide(L)'
;MKKYIKIIISFLLVLALMIGVGTIAFAEENTSNKLTIISSNVAGLPIPSKFDKDGKVVPKTQKIMGEMLNNSGIDIICVQEDFQYHSILAKQMTNYPYQTYTSGGVPVGDGLNIFSKYPIYNIERVEWEAYNGILDAANDGLTPKGFLKCTVDFNGVLVDVYDTHLDANGSLADCAAKKAQLEQLKAYINENSKDMPVVITGDMNIAMHCDINAEFYPVMIESGGFKDAWSEYCNDGVYFTSRLSPEVNAEYEAKFGGNYWGRWDSVERVVYRSSSNVELTPTDFRYEDYNNRDGHGVVTDHSVMICELEVAANDYVAPAIELNKQQKEPLADRIARTIKLTARCIYRILTDLIAKIKSGEITIK
;
A
#
# COMPACT_ATOMS: atom_id res chain seq x y z
N MET A 1 0.67 25.46 -76.25
CA MET A 1 1.48 24.43 -75.56
C MET A 1 1.97 24.82 -74.17
N LYS A 2 2.72 25.93 -73.98
CA LYS A 2 3.29 26.30 -72.66
C LYS A 2 2.28 26.50 -71.50
N LYS A 3 1.05 26.94 -71.78
CA LYS A 3 0.00 27.15 -70.76
C LYS A 3 -0.61 25.83 -70.25
N TYR A 4 -0.77 24.85 -71.13
CA TYR A 4 -1.31 23.52 -70.79
C TYR A 4 -0.29 22.66 -70.03
N ILE A 5 1.01 22.80 -70.35
CA ILE A 5 2.09 22.11 -69.62
C ILE A 5 2.17 22.58 -68.16
N LYS A 6 1.99 23.89 -67.90
CA LYS A 6 1.96 24.42 -66.52
C LYS A 6 0.78 23.87 -65.72
N ILE A 7 -0.40 23.75 -66.33
CA ILE A 7 -1.59 23.21 -65.66
C ILE A 7 -1.38 21.73 -65.31
N ILE A 8 -0.82 20.93 -66.23
CA ILE A 8 -0.54 19.51 -66.00
C ILE A 8 0.52 19.32 -64.90
N ILE A 9 1.58 20.12 -64.90
CA ILE A 9 2.62 20.08 -63.85
C ILE A 9 2.03 20.48 -62.49
N SER A 10 1.20 21.53 -62.42
CA SER A 10 0.52 21.90 -61.18
C SER A 10 -0.45 20.83 -60.69
N PHE A 11 -1.16 20.14 -61.59
CA PHE A 11 -2.06 19.05 -61.23
C PHE A 11 -1.31 17.81 -60.71
N LEU A 12 -0.17 17.48 -61.33
CA LEU A 12 0.71 16.39 -60.88
C LEU A 12 1.39 16.70 -59.54
N LEU A 13 1.77 17.96 -59.29
CA LEU A 13 2.28 18.40 -57.98
C LEU A 13 1.23 18.32 -56.88
N VAL A 14 -0.03 18.68 -57.17
CA VAL A 14 -1.14 18.54 -56.22
C VAL A 14 -1.45 17.06 -55.94
N LEU A 15 -1.43 16.19 -56.96
CA LEU A 15 -1.57 14.74 -56.74
C LEU A 15 -0.40 14.16 -55.92
N ALA A 16 0.83 14.60 -56.17
CA ALA A 16 2.01 14.17 -55.42
C ALA A 16 1.98 14.65 -53.96
N LEU A 17 1.42 15.84 -53.69
CA LEU A 17 1.19 16.37 -52.34
C LEU A 17 0.06 15.63 -51.61
N MET A 18 -0.96 15.14 -52.33
CA MET A 18 -2.09 14.38 -51.76
C MET A 18 -1.72 12.93 -51.40
N ILE A 19 -0.70 12.34 -52.04
CA ILE A 19 -0.18 10.99 -51.71
C ILE A 19 0.71 11.02 -50.45
N GLY A 20 1.21 12.19 -50.06
CA GLY A 20 2.00 12.41 -48.84
C GLY A 20 1.18 12.63 -47.56
N VAL A 21 -0.15 12.77 -47.67
CA VAL A 21 -1.04 12.75 -46.50
C VAL A 21 -1.34 11.29 -46.19
N GLY A 22 -0.31 10.56 -45.78
CA GLY A 22 -0.53 9.32 -45.05
C GLY A 22 -1.41 9.67 -43.86
N THR A 23 -2.52 8.94 -43.70
CA THR A 23 -3.23 8.90 -42.43
C THR A 23 -2.18 8.61 -41.37
N ILE A 24 -1.83 9.63 -40.57
CA ILE A 24 -1.17 9.41 -39.30
C ILE A 24 -2.24 8.68 -38.48
N ALA A 25 -2.25 7.35 -38.60
CA ALA A 25 -2.81 6.52 -37.58
C ALA A 25 -1.94 6.81 -36.37
N PHE A 26 -2.41 7.71 -35.51
CA PHE A 26 -1.97 7.69 -34.13
C PHE A 26 -2.23 6.25 -33.68
N ALA A 27 -1.15 5.51 -33.42
CA ALA A 27 -1.31 4.31 -32.62
C ALA A 27 -1.92 4.83 -31.32
N GLU A 28 -3.19 4.50 -31.07
CA GLU A 28 -3.68 4.47 -29.70
C GLU A 28 -2.73 3.51 -28.99
N GLU A 29 -1.84 4.08 -28.19
CA GLU A 29 -1.11 3.32 -27.21
C GLU A 29 -2.22 2.64 -26.39
N ASN A 30 -2.31 1.30 -26.47
CA ASN A 30 -3.22 0.50 -25.64
C ASN A 30 -2.70 0.62 -24.19
N THR A 31 -2.87 1.80 -23.59
CA THR A 31 -2.62 2.02 -22.18
C THR A 31 -3.76 1.33 -21.45
N SER A 32 -3.40 0.29 -20.69
CA SER A 32 -4.37 -0.37 -19.81
C SER A 32 -5.01 0.69 -18.91
N ASN A 33 -6.33 0.70 -18.85
CA ASN A 33 -7.08 1.47 -17.85
C ASN A 33 -7.25 0.69 -16.54
N LYS A 34 -6.66 -0.52 -16.45
CA LYS A 34 -6.64 -1.34 -15.24
C LYS A 34 -5.34 -1.12 -14.49
N LEU A 35 -5.45 -0.62 -13.27
CA LEU A 35 -4.37 -0.47 -12.31
C LEU A 35 -4.42 -1.62 -11.31
N THR A 36 -3.34 -2.40 -11.22
CA THR A 36 -3.25 -3.49 -10.25
C THR A 36 -2.35 -3.12 -9.06
N ILE A 37 -2.78 -3.45 -7.84
CA ILE A 37 -2.05 -3.14 -6.61
C ILE A 37 -1.93 -4.36 -5.69
N ILE A 38 -0.75 -4.54 -5.08
CA ILE A 38 -0.50 -5.49 -3.99
C ILE A 38 -0.38 -4.74 -2.66
N SER A 39 -0.92 -5.34 -1.60
CA SER A 39 -0.45 -5.15 -0.22
C SER A 39 0.17 -6.44 0.28
N SER A 40 1.39 -6.35 0.83
CA SER A 40 2.09 -7.50 1.39
C SER A 40 2.87 -7.11 2.64
N ASN A 41 2.42 -7.58 3.80
CA ASN A 41 3.28 -7.61 4.98
C ASN A 41 4.32 -8.71 4.77
N VAL A 42 5.58 -8.31 4.64
CA VAL A 42 6.67 -9.21 4.24
C VAL A 42 7.35 -9.90 5.43
N ALA A 43 6.96 -9.60 6.67
CA ALA A 43 7.57 -10.14 7.89
C ALA A 43 9.11 -9.95 7.94
N GLY A 44 9.59 -8.74 7.62
CA GLY A 44 11.01 -8.40 7.50
C GLY A 44 11.71 -7.99 8.81
N LEU A 45 11.16 -8.40 9.96
CA LEU A 45 11.73 -8.13 11.29
C LEU A 45 13.05 -8.88 11.54
N PRO A 46 13.98 -8.31 12.34
CA PRO A 46 15.29 -8.91 12.64
C PRO A 46 15.22 -10.04 13.68
N ILE A 47 14.27 -10.97 13.55
CA ILE A 47 14.08 -12.08 14.49
C ILE A 47 15.04 -13.22 14.12
N PRO A 48 15.96 -13.64 15.01
CA PRO A 48 16.80 -14.80 14.74
C PRO A 48 15.93 -16.07 14.63
N SER A 49 16.24 -16.96 13.69
CA SER A 49 15.41 -18.14 13.40
C SER A 49 15.13 -19.06 14.60
N LYS A 50 16.00 -19.07 15.61
CA LYS A 50 15.79 -19.83 16.86
C LYS A 50 14.65 -19.29 17.73
N PHE A 51 14.23 -18.06 17.50
CA PHE A 51 13.16 -17.35 18.22
C PHE A 51 11.96 -17.04 17.33
N ASP A 52 12.02 -17.43 16.06
CA ASP A 52 10.89 -17.35 15.13
C ASP A 52 9.98 -18.56 15.33
N LYS A 53 8.66 -18.33 15.42
CA LYS A 53 7.65 -19.37 15.69
C LYS A 53 7.65 -20.49 14.63
N ASP A 54 8.02 -20.15 13.39
CA ASP A 54 8.02 -21.04 12.23
C ASP A 54 9.46 -21.45 11.83
N GLY A 55 10.47 -21.03 12.60
CA GLY A 55 11.88 -21.26 12.31
C GLY A 55 12.38 -20.51 11.06
N LYS A 56 11.68 -19.45 10.63
CA LYS A 56 12.02 -18.68 9.43
C LYS A 56 13.44 -18.13 9.50
N VAL A 57 14.17 -18.25 8.39
CA VAL A 57 15.43 -17.53 8.18
C VAL A 57 15.09 -16.27 7.40
N VAL A 58 14.83 -15.17 8.10
CA VAL A 58 14.27 -13.95 7.51
C VAL A 58 15.04 -13.45 6.27
N PRO A 59 16.39 -13.40 6.23
CA PRO A 59 17.10 -13.03 5.00
C PRO A 59 16.75 -13.91 3.78
N LYS A 60 16.52 -15.20 4.00
CA LYS A 60 16.13 -16.15 2.94
C LYS A 60 14.69 -15.88 2.50
N THR A 61 13.76 -15.67 3.44
CA THR A 61 12.36 -15.42 3.11
C THR A 61 12.18 -14.08 2.40
N GLN A 62 12.92 -13.02 2.78
CA GLN A 62 12.90 -11.74 2.07
C GLN A 62 13.39 -11.83 0.63
N LYS A 63 14.40 -12.68 0.36
CA LYS A 63 14.82 -12.96 -1.00
C LYS A 63 13.70 -13.62 -1.80
N ILE A 64 13.09 -14.67 -1.25
CA ILE A 64 12.02 -15.43 -1.90
C ILE A 64 10.79 -14.56 -2.13
N MET A 65 10.38 -13.77 -1.13
CA MET A 65 9.29 -12.80 -1.24
C MET A 65 9.57 -11.78 -2.34
N GLY A 66 10.78 -11.20 -2.38
CA GLY A 66 11.17 -10.30 -3.46
C GLY A 66 11.11 -10.95 -4.85
N GLU A 67 11.54 -12.20 -5.00
CA GLU A 67 11.43 -12.95 -6.27
C GLU A 67 9.96 -13.15 -6.68
N MET A 68 9.08 -13.55 -5.75
CA MET A 68 7.66 -13.74 -6.02
C MET A 68 6.93 -12.43 -6.36
N LEU A 69 7.17 -11.37 -5.59
CA LEU A 69 6.61 -10.03 -5.84
C LEU A 69 7.08 -9.47 -7.18
N ASN A 70 8.37 -9.61 -7.49
CA ASN A 70 8.93 -9.16 -8.77
C ASN A 70 8.26 -9.83 -9.98
N ASN A 71 7.89 -11.10 -9.85
CA ASN A 71 7.28 -11.92 -10.90
C ASN A 71 5.74 -11.91 -10.89
N SER A 72 5.10 -11.18 -9.98
CA SER A 72 3.64 -11.13 -9.85
C SER A 72 2.94 -10.51 -11.07
N GLY A 73 3.64 -9.68 -11.84
CA GLY A 73 3.07 -8.94 -12.97
C GLY A 73 2.20 -7.75 -12.55
N ILE A 74 2.09 -7.42 -11.26
CA ILE A 74 1.29 -6.32 -10.72
C ILE A 74 1.96 -4.96 -10.94
N ASP A 75 1.20 -3.87 -10.95
CA ASP A 75 1.71 -2.54 -11.31
C ASP A 75 2.34 -1.77 -10.15
N ILE A 76 1.68 -1.81 -8.99
CA ILE A 76 2.13 -1.16 -7.76
C ILE A 76 2.17 -2.20 -6.64
N ILE A 77 3.27 -2.24 -5.90
CA ILE A 77 3.45 -3.14 -4.77
C ILE A 77 3.79 -2.31 -3.54
N CYS A 78 2.91 -2.36 -2.55
CA CYS A 78 3.08 -1.77 -1.23
C CYS A 78 3.47 -2.88 -0.24
N VAL A 79 4.58 -2.68 0.48
CA VAL A 79 5.07 -3.67 1.45
C VAL A 79 5.16 -3.10 2.86
N GLN A 80 4.66 -3.87 3.82
CA GLN A 80 4.74 -3.57 5.25
C GLN A 80 5.73 -4.51 5.95
N GLU A 81 6.23 -4.09 7.12
CA GLU A 81 7.31 -4.76 7.85
C GLU A 81 8.62 -4.96 7.08
N ASP A 82 8.85 -4.18 6.03
CA ASP A 82 10.10 -4.19 5.28
C ASP A 82 11.18 -3.39 6.01
N PHE A 83 11.65 -3.95 7.14
CA PHE A 83 12.61 -3.33 8.05
C PHE A 83 14.07 -3.67 7.72
N GLN A 84 14.64 -4.70 8.39
CA GLN A 84 16.10 -4.89 8.48
C GLN A 84 16.72 -5.37 7.18
N TYR A 85 15.92 -6.00 6.31
CA TYR A 85 16.38 -6.78 5.17
C TYR A 85 15.91 -6.23 3.83
N HIS A 86 15.41 -4.98 3.79
CA HIS A 86 14.98 -4.29 2.58
C HIS A 86 15.93 -4.43 1.40
N SER A 87 17.24 -4.28 1.62
CA SER A 87 18.24 -4.42 0.54
C SER A 87 18.26 -5.80 -0.13
N ILE A 88 17.83 -6.86 0.56
CA ILE A 88 17.73 -8.21 0.00
C ILE A 88 16.48 -8.32 -0.87
N LEU A 89 15.33 -7.85 -0.37
CA LEU A 89 14.05 -7.84 -1.08
C LEU A 89 14.13 -6.93 -2.31
N ALA A 90 14.50 -5.66 -2.12
CA ALA A 90 14.57 -4.65 -3.19
C ALA A 90 15.54 -5.03 -4.31
N LYS A 91 16.59 -5.80 -4.00
CA LYS A 91 17.51 -6.33 -5.03
C LYS A 91 16.82 -7.25 -6.04
N GLN A 92 15.72 -7.91 -5.66
CA GLN A 92 14.97 -8.79 -6.56
C GLN A 92 13.95 -8.03 -7.42
N MET A 93 13.56 -6.81 -7.03
CA MET A 93 12.50 -6.00 -7.65
C MET A 93 12.92 -5.33 -8.97
N THR A 94 13.61 -6.06 -9.85
CA THR A 94 14.20 -5.52 -11.09
C THR A 94 13.17 -5.05 -12.12
N ASN A 95 11.92 -5.51 -12.02
CA ASN A 95 10.82 -5.11 -12.90
C ASN A 95 10.15 -3.79 -12.49
N TYR A 96 10.55 -3.20 -11.35
CA TYR A 96 9.94 -2.00 -10.76
C TYR A 96 10.97 -0.86 -10.71
N PRO A 97 11.09 -0.05 -11.78
CA PRO A 97 12.11 0.99 -11.86
C PRO A 97 11.89 2.17 -10.91
N TYR A 98 10.67 2.34 -10.37
CA TYR A 98 10.33 3.42 -9.44
C TYR A 98 10.09 2.83 -8.06
N GLN A 99 10.89 3.24 -7.08
CA GLN A 99 10.83 2.71 -5.73
C GLN A 99 11.12 3.79 -4.70
N THR A 100 10.51 3.67 -3.53
CA THR A 100 10.80 4.55 -2.40
C THR A 100 12.10 4.15 -1.72
N TYR A 101 12.86 5.14 -1.22
CA TYR A 101 13.96 4.86 -0.30
C TYR A 101 13.44 4.36 1.04
N THR A 102 14.06 3.30 1.56
CA THR A 102 13.77 2.76 2.90
C THR A 102 14.01 3.79 3.99
N SER A 103 13.13 3.79 4.99
CA SER A 103 13.23 4.58 6.21
C SER A 103 14.27 4.00 7.21
N GLY A 104 14.73 2.77 7.01
CA GLY A 104 15.71 2.06 7.84
C GLY A 104 15.16 0.79 8.49
N GLY A 105 15.99 0.10 9.27
CA GLY A 105 15.56 -1.03 10.10
C GLY A 105 14.96 -0.59 11.43
N VAL A 106 14.46 -1.55 12.21
CA VAL A 106 14.01 -1.31 13.60
C VAL A 106 15.20 -0.81 14.44
N PRO A 107 15.03 0.23 15.30
CA PRO A 107 13.78 0.93 15.65
C PRO A 107 13.57 2.26 14.91
N VAL A 108 14.25 2.47 13.78
CA VAL A 108 14.34 3.76 13.07
C VAL A 108 13.36 3.84 11.91
N GLY A 109 13.09 2.73 11.23
CA GLY A 109 12.21 2.67 10.08
C GLY A 109 10.73 2.46 10.43
N ASP A 110 9.86 2.93 9.56
CA ASP A 110 8.41 2.69 9.58
C ASP A 110 8.03 1.31 8.99
N GLY A 111 8.93 0.67 8.25
CA GLY A 111 8.71 -0.64 7.62
C GLY A 111 7.87 -0.60 6.35
N LEU A 112 7.65 0.58 5.76
CA LEU A 112 6.81 0.78 4.58
C LEU A 112 7.65 1.08 3.34
N ASN A 113 7.39 0.41 2.22
CA ASN A 113 8.01 0.75 0.93
C ASN A 113 7.07 0.48 -0.25
N ILE A 114 7.21 1.28 -1.30
CA ILE A 114 6.45 1.14 -2.54
C ILE A 114 7.40 0.84 -3.69
N PHE A 115 7.04 -0.15 -4.51
CA PHE A 115 7.66 -0.48 -5.79
C PHE A 115 6.61 -0.32 -6.90
N SER A 116 6.96 0.39 -7.97
CA SER A 116 6.02 0.76 -9.02
C SER A 116 6.65 0.62 -10.41
N LYS A 117 5.84 0.15 -11.36
CA LYS A 117 6.15 0.25 -12.80
C LYS A 117 6.00 1.67 -13.34
N TYR A 118 5.22 2.50 -12.65
CA TYR A 118 4.88 3.87 -12.99
C TYR A 118 5.69 4.89 -12.18
N PRO A 119 6.00 6.07 -12.75
CA PRO A 119 6.68 7.13 -12.00
C PRO A 119 5.97 7.49 -10.70
N ILE A 120 6.75 7.69 -9.64
CA ILE A 120 6.25 8.11 -8.32
C ILE A 120 6.91 9.43 -7.89
N TYR A 121 6.11 10.29 -7.27
CA TYR A 121 6.47 11.65 -6.86
C TYR A 121 5.92 11.96 -5.47
N ASN A 122 6.30 13.11 -4.92
CA ASN A 122 5.70 13.71 -3.72
C ASN A 122 5.61 12.71 -2.56
N ILE A 123 6.75 12.05 -2.28
CA ILE A 123 6.85 10.98 -1.31
C ILE A 123 6.95 11.55 0.10
N GLU A 124 6.02 11.18 0.97
CA GLU A 124 5.94 11.63 2.36
C GLU A 124 5.75 10.43 3.30
N ARG A 125 6.36 10.49 4.48
CA ARG A 125 6.25 9.46 5.54
C ARG A 125 5.76 10.13 6.81
N VAL A 126 4.64 9.65 7.36
CA VAL A 126 3.99 10.27 8.53
C VAL A 126 3.84 9.23 9.62
N GLU A 127 4.46 9.47 10.77
CA GLU A 127 4.36 8.62 11.97
C GLU A 127 2.98 8.78 12.63
N TRP A 128 2.44 7.69 13.18
CA TRP A 128 1.23 7.73 14.00
C TRP A 128 1.44 8.51 15.29
N GLU A 129 0.46 9.33 15.65
CA GLU A 129 0.44 10.04 16.93
C GLU A 129 0.00 9.14 18.09
N ALA A 130 -0.81 8.13 17.79
CA ALA A 130 -1.34 7.16 18.74
C ALA A 130 -0.89 5.73 18.39
N TYR A 131 -0.58 4.94 19.40
CA TYR A 131 -0.24 3.52 19.31
C TYR A 131 -0.56 2.83 20.64
N ASN A 132 -0.67 1.51 20.64
CA ASN A 132 -0.71 0.70 21.85
C ASN A 132 0.53 -0.19 21.97
N GLY A 133 1.00 -0.41 23.21
CA GLY A 133 2.09 -1.34 23.49
C GLY A 133 3.52 -0.81 23.33
N ILE A 134 4.38 -1.14 24.30
CA ILE A 134 5.84 -0.91 24.25
C ILE A 134 6.60 -2.21 24.51
N LEU A 135 6.40 -2.87 25.66
CA LEU A 135 6.92 -4.22 25.95
C LEU A 135 5.86 -5.31 25.85
N ASP A 136 4.65 -4.92 25.48
CA ASP A 136 3.43 -5.72 25.33
C ASP A 136 2.69 -5.31 24.04
N ALA A 137 1.51 -5.92 23.81
CA ALA A 137 0.60 -5.58 22.71
C ALA A 137 1.31 -5.37 21.35
N ALA A 138 2.13 -6.35 20.94
CA ALA A 138 2.92 -6.33 19.69
C ALA A 138 3.95 -5.21 19.53
N ASN A 139 4.21 -4.41 20.57
CA ASN A 139 5.31 -3.46 20.64
C ASN A 139 5.26 -2.34 19.59
N ASP A 140 4.06 -1.95 19.14
CA ASP A 140 3.87 -1.00 18.03
C ASP A 140 4.52 0.37 18.29
N GLY A 141 4.61 0.77 19.56
CA GLY A 141 5.29 2.02 19.95
C GLY A 141 6.82 1.97 19.95
N LEU A 142 7.47 0.85 19.58
CA LEU A 142 8.94 0.76 19.53
C LEU A 142 9.56 1.28 18.22
N THR A 143 8.75 1.46 17.18
CA THR A 143 9.19 1.91 15.86
C THR A 143 8.24 3.00 15.35
N PRO A 144 8.66 3.92 14.46
CA PRO A 144 7.77 4.96 13.94
C PRO A 144 6.79 4.41 12.90
N LYS A 145 5.89 3.49 13.28
CA LYS A 145 4.79 3.05 12.39
C LYS A 145 3.95 4.25 11.95
N GLY A 146 3.34 4.14 10.78
CA GLY A 146 2.73 5.26 10.10
C GLY A 146 2.10 4.91 8.77
N PHE A 147 2.09 5.90 7.88
CA PHE A 147 1.78 5.73 6.47
C PHE A 147 2.82 6.41 5.57
N LEU A 148 2.98 5.85 4.38
CA LEU A 148 3.83 6.32 3.29
C LEU A 148 2.93 6.74 2.13
N LYS A 149 2.96 8.03 1.77
CA LYS A 149 2.23 8.61 0.66
C LYS A 149 3.16 8.76 -0.55
N CYS A 150 2.67 8.50 -1.75
CA CYS A 150 3.27 8.96 -3.00
C CYS A 150 2.19 9.33 -4.02
N THR A 151 2.54 10.16 -5.00
CA THR A 151 1.71 10.43 -6.19
C THR A 151 2.24 9.59 -7.35
N VAL A 152 1.41 8.71 -7.89
CA VAL A 152 1.74 7.83 -9.02
C VAL A 152 1.19 8.42 -10.31
N ASP A 153 2.02 8.47 -11.34
CA ASP A 153 1.59 8.84 -12.70
C ASP A 153 1.22 7.59 -13.50
N PHE A 154 -0.07 7.22 -13.42
CA PHE A 154 -0.64 6.09 -14.12
C PHE A 154 -1.13 6.52 -15.51
N ASN A 155 -0.27 6.37 -16.51
CA ASN A 155 -0.57 6.71 -17.92
C ASN A 155 -1.10 8.15 -18.10
N GLY A 156 -0.56 9.12 -17.35
CA GLY A 156 -0.98 10.52 -17.36
C GLY A 156 -2.04 10.88 -16.32
N VAL A 157 -2.68 9.89 -15.68
CA VAL A 157 -3.61 10.09 -14.55
C VAL A 157 -2.83 10.06 -13.24
N LEU A 158 -2.89 11.14 -12.47
CA LEU A 158 -2.20 11.23 -11.18
C LEU A 158 -3.10 10.65 -10.10
N VAL A 159 -2.61 9.62 -9.40
CA VAL A 159 -3.30 8.94 -8.30
C VAL A 159 -2.44 9.03 -7.05
N ASP A 160 -3.02 9.50 -5.95
CA ASP A 160 -2.32 9.47 -4.67
C ASP A 160 -2.48 8.08 -4.03
N VAL A 161 -1.35 7.42 -3.79
CA VAL A 161 -1.28 6.09 -3.20
C VAL A 161 -0.69 6.18 -1.79
N TYR A 162 -1.36 5.51 -0.85
CA TYR A 162 -0.97 5.43 0.55
C TYR A 162 -0.71 3.97 0.92
N ASP A 163 0.48 3.69 1.42
CA ASP A 163 0.82 2.43 2.08
C ASP A 163 0.75 2.64 3.60
N THR A 164 0.11 1.76 4.35
CA THR A 164 -0.13 1.93 5.80
C THR A 164 0.11 0.64 6.58
N HIS A 165 0.54 0.78 7.83
CA HIS A 165 0.54 -0.31 8.82
C HIS A 165 -0.02 0.21 10.15
N LEU A 166 -1.25 -0.20 10.47
CA LEU A 166 -1.94 0.18 11.71
C LEU A 166 -1.48 -0.64 12.91
N ASP A 167 -1.89 -0.21 14.11
CA ASP A 167 -1.71 -0.94 15.38
C ASP A 167 -2.15 -2.40 15.25
N ALA A 168 -1.45 -3.34 15.87
CA ALA A 168 -1.75 -4.77 15.73
C ALA A 168 -2.79 -5.27 16.76
N ASN A 169 -3.09 -6.56 16.76
CA ASN A 169 -4.01 -7.24 17.70
C ASN A 169 -5.45 -6.69 17.68
N GLY A 170 -6.24 -6.84 18.74
CA GLY A 170 -7.70 -6.60 18.72
C GLY A 170 -8.34 -6.30 20.08
N SER A 171 -7.54 -5.93 21.08
CA SER A 171 -8.05 -5.43 22.36
C SER A 171 -8.75 -4.07 22.18
N LEU A 172 -9.52 -3.63 23.17
CA LEU A 172 -10.17 -2.31 23.11
C LEU A 172 -9.16 -1.16 23.02
N ALA A 173 -7.97 -1.32 23.59
CA ALA A 173 -6.90 -0.33 23.50
C ALA A 173 -6.29 -0.30 22.08
N ASP A 174 -6.04 -1.47 21.49
CA ASP A 174 -5.59 -1.59 20.09
C ASP A 174 -6.61 -0.96 19.14
N CYS A 175 -7.90 -1.27 19.32
CA CYS A 175 -8.98 -0.70 18.53
C CYS A 175 -9.07 0.83 18.68
N ALA A 176 -8.86 1.37 19.88
CA ALA A 176 -8.84 2.82 20.11
C ALA A 176 -7.65 3.48 19.40
N ALA A 177 -6.46 2.84 19.41
CA ALA A 177 -5.29 3.30 18.67
C ALA A 177 -5.56 3.30 17.15
N LYS A 178 -6.07 2.19 16.60
CA LYS A 178 -6.47 2.09 15.18
C LYS A 178 -7.46 3.17 14.77
N LYS A 179 -8.51 3.41 15.58
CA LYS A 179 -9.47 4.48 15.31
C LYS A 179 -8.78 5.85 15.21
N ALA A 180 -7.90 6.16 16.16
CA ALA A 180 -7.15 7.43 16.14
C ALA A 180 -6.22 7.54 14.92
N GLN A 181 -5.57 6.44 14.52
CA GLN A 181 -4.73 6.37 13.32
C GLN A 181 -5.55 6.56 12.03
N LEU A 182 -6.73 5.93 11.93
CA LEU A 182 -7.65 6.13 10.80
C LEU A 182 -8.15 7.58 10.71
N GLU A 183 -8.46 8.20 11.85
CA GLU A 183 -8.83 9.62 11.90
C GLU A 183 -7.67 10.54 11.46
N GLN A 184 -6.43 10.26 11.91
CA GLN A 184 -5.22 10.96 11.47
C GLN A 184 -5.01 10.82 9.96
N LEU A 185 -5.14 9.60 9.42
CA LEU A 185 -5.00 9.33 7.99
C LEU A 185 -6.07 10.07 7.17
N LYS A 186 -7.34 9.97 7.58
CA LYS A 186 -8.46 10.70 6.96
C LYS A 186 -8.21 12.20 6.93
N ALA A 187 -7.79 12.78 8.05
CA ALA A 187 -7.48 14.21 8.15
C ALA A 187 -6.35 14.61 7.19
N TYR A 188 -5.26 13.82 7.16
CA TYR A 188 -4.15 14.07 6.25
C TYR A 188 -4.57 14.02 4.78
N ILE A 189 -5.36 13.01 4.37
CA ILE A 189 -5.84 12.88 2.98
C ILE A 189 -6.76 14.04 2.59
N ASN A 190 -7.61 14.49 3.50
CA ASN A 190 -8.50 15.63 3.26
C ASN A 190 -7.75 16.95 3.06
N GLU A 191 -6.58 17.10 3.69
CA GLU A 191 -5.71 18.27 3.51
C GLU A 191 -4.81 18.16 2.27
N ASN A 192 -4.22 16.98 2.05
CA ASN A 192 -3.12 16.82 1.08
C ASN A 192 -3.52 16.20 -0.27
N SER A 193 -4.73 15.63 -0.37
CA SER A 193 -5.19 14.92 -1.57
C SER A 193 -6.64 15.22 -1.93
N LYS A 194 -7.21 16.32 -1.43
CA LYS A 194 -8.64 16.66 -1.54
C LYS A 194 -9.25 16.44 -2.93
N ASP A 195 -8.55 16.86 -3.99
CA ASP A 195 -9.04 16.82 -5.37
C ASP A 195 -8.41 15.67 -6.19
N MET A 196 -7.63 14.81 -5.54
CA MET A 196 -6.96 13.66 -6.16
C MET A 196 -7.82 12.40 -6.03
N PRO A 197 -7.81 11.49 -7.02
CA PRO A 197 -8.21 10.12 -6.78
C PRO A 197 -7.20 9.48 -5.83
N VAL A 198 -7.70 8.72 -4.85
CA VAL A 198 -6.90 8.16 -3.75
C VAL A 198 -7.06 6.66 -3.69
N VAL A 199 -5.94 5.95 -3.51
CA VAL A 199 -5.87 4.54 -3.18
C VAL A 199 -5.06 4.39 -1.89
N ILE A 200 -5.65 3.81 -0.87
CA ILE A 200 -5.03 3.46 0.40
C ILE A 200 -4.95 1.94 0.44
N THR A 201 -3.77 1.41 0.69
CA THR A 201 -3.55 -0.02 0.82
C THR A 201 -2.60 -0.28 1.98
N GLY A 202 -2.61 -1.48 2.53
CA GLY A 202 -1.72 -1.81 3.64
C GLY A 202 -2.24 -2.91 4.53
N ASP A 203 -1.43 -3.25 5.53
CA ASP A 203 -1.84 -4.05 6.68
C ASP A 203 -2.62 -3.13 7.64
N MET A 204 -3.94 -3.17 7.54
CA MET A 204 -4.79 -2.36 8.39
C MET A 204 -5.05 -3.02 9.74
N ASN A 205 -4.61 -4.26 9.97
CA ASN A 205 -4.93 -5.02 11.19
C ASN A 205 -6.44 -5.00 11.55
N ILE A 206 -7.33 -4.88 10.56
CA ILE A 206 -8.78 -4.78 10.76
C ILE A 206 -9.48 -5.74 9.79
N ALA A 207 -10.10 -6.77 10.35
CA ALA A 207 -11.08 -7.58 9.64
C ALA A 207 -12.50 -7.09 10.01
N MET A 208 -13.22 -6.51 9.04
CA MET A 208 -14.50 -5.82 9.28
C MET A 208 -15.58 -6.73 9.88
N HIS A 209 -15.53 -8.04 9.63
CA HIS A 209 -16.50 -8.99 10.18
C HIS A 209 -16.41 -9.13 11.71
N CYS A 210 -15.25 -8.82 12.33
CA CYS A 210 -15.03 -9.03 13.77
C CYS A 210 -14.44 -7.84 14.54
N ASP A 211 -13.69 -6.93 13.91
CA ASP A 211 -12.95 -5.83 14.57
C ASP A 211 -13.73 -4.50 14.61
N ILE A 212 -15.03 -4.56 14.87
CA ILE A 212 -15.92 -3.38 14.78
C ILE A 212 -15.54 -2.22 15.70
N ASN A 213 -14.84 -2.48 16.80
CA ASN A 213 -14.42 -1.46 17.76
C ASN A 213 -13.31 -0.55 17.20
N ALA A 214 -12.62 -0.96 16.13
CA ALA A 214 -11.67 -0.10 15.43
C ALA A 214 -12.39 1.01 14.63
N GLU A 215 -13.72 0.95 14.52
CA GLU A 215 -14.56 1.99 13.91
C GLU A 215 -14.18 2.31 12.46
N PHE A 216 -13.69 1.31 11.72
CA PHE A 216 -13.30 1.48 10.33
C PHE A 216 -14.42 2.00 9.43
N TYR A 217 -15.60 1.37 9.48
CA TYR A 217 -16.76 1.80 8.70
C TYR A 217 -17.17 3.26 8.99
N PRO A 218 -17.45 3.67 10.24
CA PRO A 218 -17.85 5.05 10.50
C PRO A 218 -16.75 6.08 10.15
N VAL A 219 -15.47 5.75 10.37
CA VAL A 219 -14.37 6.68 10.11
C VAL A 219 -14.07 6.80 8.61
N MET A 220 -13.83 5.69 7.92
CA MET A 220 -13.35 5.72 6.53
C MET A 220 -14.51 5.77 5.54
N ILE A 221 -15.58 5.03 5.76
CA ILE A 221 -16.65 4.88 4.77
C ILE A 221 -17.71 5.96 4.96
N GLU A 222 -18.37 6.00 6.13
CA GLU A 222 -19.49 6.90 6.39
C GLU A 222 -19.05 8.38 6.42
N SER A 223 -18.08 8.73 7.25
CA SER A 223 -17.62 10.13 7.40
C SER A 223 -16.46 10.50 6.48
N GLY A 224 -15.67 9.53 6.02
CA GLY A 224 -14.51 9.76 5.16
C GLY A 224 -14.83 9.83 3.68
N GLY A 225 -15.98 9.28 3.24
CA GLY A 225 -16.36 9.24 1.84
C GLY A 225 -15.48 8.32 0.99
N PHE A 226 -14.79 7.36 1.62
CA PHE A 226 -14.07 6.30 0.93
C PHE A 226 -14.96 5.08 0.72
N LYS A 227 -14.49 4.16 -0.13
CA LYS A 227 -15.05 2.83 -0.34
C LYS A 227 -14.01 1.77 -0.05
N ASP A 228 -14.43 0.59 0.41
CA ASP A 228 -13.55 -0.57 0.62
C ASP A 228 -13.71 -1.55 -0.56
N ALA A 229 -12.61 -1.87 -1.24
CA ALA A 229 -12.63 -2.65 -2.47
C ALA A 229 -13.14 -4.08 -2.25
N TRP A 230 -12.83 -4.72 -1.11
CA TRP A 230 -13.38 -6.02 -0.78
C TRP A 230 -14.90 -5.96 -0.63
N SER A 231 -15.40 -4.98 0.11
CA SER A 231 -16.84 -4.79 0.33
C SER A 231 -17.57 -4.53 -0.98
N GLU A 232 -17.03 -3.65 -1.83
CA GLU A 232 -17.64 -3.31 -3.12
C GLU A 232 -17.60 -4.48 -4.12
N TYR A 233 -16.50 -5.23 -4.19
CA TYR A 233 -16.32 -6.27 -5.21
C TYR A 233 -16.69 -7.68 -4.74
N CYS A 234 -16.21 -8.11 -3.58
CA CYS A 234 -16.46 -9.47 -3.06
C CYS A 234 -17.84 -9.57 -2.39
N ASN A 235 -18.27 -8.51 -1.69
CA ASN A 235 -19.46 -8.52 -0.85
C ASN A 235 -20.62 -7.68 -1.41
N ASP A 236 -20.66 -7.44 -2.73
CA ASP A 236 -21.78 -6.80 -3.42
C ASP A 236 -22.16 -5.41 -2.84
N GLY A 237 -21.17 -4.64 -2.36
CA GLY A 237 -21.38 -3.33 -1.74
C GLY A 237 -21.92 -3.37 -0.31
N VAL A 238 -21.95 -4.55 0.33
CA VAL A 238 -22.40 -4.71 1.71
C VAL A 238 -21.22 -4.48 2.67
N TYR A 239 -21.43 -3.57 3.62
CA TYR A 239 -20.48 -3.29 4.70
C TYR A 239 -20.96 -3.84 6.03
N PHE A 240 -20.04 -4.37 6.83
CA PHE A 240 -20.36 -4.78 8.20
C PHE A 240 -20.31 -3.58 9.13
N THR A 241 -21.46 -3.30 9.77
CA THR A 241 -21.60 -2.26 10.80
C THR A 241 -21.71 -2.84 12.21
N SER A 242 -21.71 -4.17 12.31
CA SER A 242 -21.70 -4.92 13.57
C SER A 242 -20.97 -6.24 13.39
N ARG A 243 -20.45 -6.79 14.50
CA ARG A 243 -19.74 -8.06 14.49
C ARG A 243 -20.69 -9.18 14.06
N LEU A 244 -20.26 -10.00 13.10
CA LEU A 244 -21.05 -11.13 12.65
C LEU A 244 -21.23 -12.16 13.77
N SER A 245 -22.41 -12.80 13.83
CA SER A 245 -22.58 -13.98 14.68
C SER A 245 -21.74 -15.14 14.14
N PRO A 246 -21.39 -16.13 14.97
CA PRO A 246 -20.65 -17.30 14.51
C PRO A 246 -21.30 -18.03 13.31
N GLU A 247 -22.64 -18.08 13.27
CA GLU A 247 -23.38 -18.75 12.20
C GLU A 247 -23.23 -18.00 10.87
N VAL A 248 -23.42 -16.67 10.88
CA VAL A 248 -23.25 -15.84 9.69
C VAL A 248 -21.78 -15.84 9.25
N ASN A 249 -20.84 -15.81 10.20
CA ASN A 249 -19.41 -15.90 9.90
C ASN A 249 -19.08 -17.20 9.16
N ALA A 250 -19.61 -18.34 9.61
CA ALA A 250 -19.42 -19.64 8.94
C ALA A 250 -20.00 -19.67 7.51
N GLU A 251 -21.13 -19.00 7.27
CA GLU A 251 -21.69 -18.85 5.92
C GLU A 251 -20.76 -18.04 5.00
N TYR A 252 -20.21 -16.95 5.53
CA TYR A 252 -19.22 -16.14 4.82
C TYR A 252 -17.93 -16.95 4.54
N GLU A 253 -17.43 -17.71 5.51
CA GLU A 253 -16.21 -18.53 5.34
C GLU A 253 -16.42 -19.60 4.27
N ALA A 254 -17.60 -20.23 4.27
CA ALA A 254 -17.97 -21.19 3.23
C ALA A 254 -18.08 -20.54 1.83
N LYS A 255 -18.55 -19.29 1.76
CA LYS A 255 -18.70 -18.55 0.49
C LYS A 255 -17.35 -18.06 -0.08
N PHE A 256 -16.46 -17.55 0.76
CA PHE A 256 -15.27 -16.83 0.33
C PHE A 256 -13.94 -17.57 0.54
N GLY A 257 -14.00 -18.74 1.18
CA GLY A 257 -12.84 -19.45 1.73
C GLY A 257 -12.58 -18.96 3.15
N GLY A 258 -12.35 -19.86 4.11
CA GLY A 258 -11.87 -19.50 5.44
C GLY A 258 -10.34 -19.44 5.47
N ASN A 259 -9.77 -18.73 6.46
CA ASN A 259 -8.34 -18.64 6.79
C ASN A 259 -7.48 -17.59 6.06
N TYR A 260 -7.99 -16.37 5.80
CA TYR A 260 -7.20 -15.25 5.23
C TYR A 260 -6.75 -15.42 3.76
N TRP A 261 -7.26 -16.40 3.03
CA TRP A 261 -6.93 -16.60 1.60
C TRP A 261 -8.17 -16.53 0.73
N GLY A 262 -7.98 -16.49 -0.59
CA GLY A 262 -9.08 -16.50 -1.55
C GLY A 262 -9.78 -15.15 -1.58
N ARG A 263 -11.00 -15.08 -1.05
CA ARG A 263 -11.76 -13.81 -0.98
C ARG A 263 -12.26 -13.53 0.43
N TRP A 264 -11.68 -14.17 1.45
CA TRP A 264 -12.05 -13.97 2.84
C TRP A 264 -11.84 -12.53 3.31
N ASP A 265 -12.65 -12.01 4.22
CA ASP A 265 -12.44 -10.70 4.83
C ASP A 265 -11.18 -10.71 5.73
N SER A 266 -10.04 -10.22 5.20
CA SER A 266 -8.73 -10.17 5.89
C SER A 266 -8.39 -8.75 6.39
N VAL A 267 -7.18 -8.60 6.92
CA VAL A 267 -6.63 -7.37 7.48
C VAL A 267 -5.90 -6.50 6.44
N GLU A 268 -5.39 -7.08 5.37
CA GLU A 268 -4.86 -6.32 4.24
C GLU A 268 -6.03 -5.81 3.38
N ARG A 269 -6.05 -4.51 3.06
CA ARG A 269 -7.20 -3.89 2.37
C ARG A 269 -6.78 -2.94 1.27
N VAL A 270 -7.72 -2.67 0.37
CA VAL A 270 -7.70 -1.48 -0.49
C VAL A 270 -8.92 -0.63 -0.18
N VAL A 271 -8.67 0.62 0.19
CA VAL A 271 -9.68 1.66 0.41
C VAL A 271 -9.44 2.74 -0.62
N TYR A 272 -10.48 3.25 -1.25
CA TYR A 272 -10.31 4.17 -2.37
C TYR A 272 -11.35 5.28 -2.38
N ARG A 273 -11.01 6.37 -3.08
CA ARG A 273 -11.91 7.50 -3.34
C ARG A 273 -11.66 8.03 -4.74
N SER A 274 -12.70 8.06 -5.58
CA SER A 274 -12.69 8.74 -6.87
C SER A 274 -12.52 10.26 -6.71
N SER A 275 -12.02 10.94 -7.74
CA SER A 275 -12.12 12.40 -7.83
C SER A 275 -13.28 12.81 -8.73
N SER A 276 -13.47 14.11 -8.96
CA SER A 276 -14.56 14.59 -9.82
C SER A 276 -14.45 14.12 -11.27
N ASN A 277 -13.23 13.85 -11.75
CA ASN A 277 -12.94 13.55 -13.16
C ASN A 277 -12.23 12.20 -13.34
N VAL A 278 -11.99 11.45 -12.26
CA VAL A 278 -11.40 10.10 -12.29
C VAL A 278 -12.22 9.19 -11.41
N GLU A 279 -12.83 8.18 -12.03
CA GLU A 279 -13.56 7.13 -11.35
C GLU A 279 -12.67 5.90 -11.15
N LEU A 280 -12.61 5.41 -9.91
CA LEU A 280 -11.94 4.17 -9.53
C LEU A 280 -13.01 3.10 -9.26
N THR A 281 -12.94 1.95 -9.92
CA THR A 281 -13.88 0.84 -9.71
C THR A 281 -13.13 -0.48 -9.57
N PRO A 282 -13.26 -1.22 -8.45
CA PRO A 282 -12.61 -2.51 -8.31
C PRO A 282 -13.22 -3.52 -9.28
N THR A 283 -12.37 -4.19 -10.06
CA THR A 283 -12.76 -5.23 -11.03
C THR A 283 -12.20 -6.62 -10.72
N ASP A 284 -11.25 -6.71 -9.79
CA ASP A 284 -10.91 -7.94 -9.08
C ASP A 284 -10.38 -7.63 -7.69
N PHE A 285 -10.60 -8.55 -6.76
CA PHE A 285 -10.04 -8.51 -5.41
C PHE A 285 -9.86 -9.93 -4.90
N ARG A 286 -8.67 -10.24 -4.36
CA ARG A 286 -8.33 -11.55 -3.81
C ARG A 286 -7.14 -11.50 -2.86
N TYR A 287 -7.04 -12.52 -2.03
CA TYR A 287 -5.90 -12.85 -1.20
C TYR A 287 -5.23 -14.10 -1.72
N GLU A 288 -3.91 -14.04 -1.83
CA GLU A 288 -3.08 -15.11 -2.31
C GLU A 288 -2.17 -15.63 -1.20
N ASP A 289 -2.11 -16.95 -1.03
CA ASP A 289 -1.14 -17.57 -0.15
C ASP A 289 0.20 -17.72 -0.87
N TYR A 290 1.19 -16.97 -0.41
CA TYR A 290 2.57 -17.04 -0.92
C TYR A 290 3.40 -18.06 -0.12
N ASN A 291 2.87 -18.62 0.95
CA ASN A 291 3.52 -19.70 1.68
C ASN A 291 3.45 -21.02 0.93
N ASN A 292 4.47 -21.84 1.10
CA ASN A 292 4.61 -23.17 0.50
C ASN A 292 4.56 -23.20 -1.04
N ARG A 293 4.46 -22.04 -1.70
CA ARG A 293 4.70 -21.92 -3.15
C ARG A 293 6.11 -22.42 -3.45
N ASP A 294 6.21 -23.21 -4.51
CA ASP A 294 7.47 -23.75 -5.03
C ASP A 294 8.34 -24.49 -4.00
N GLY A 295 7.74 -25.00 -2.91
CA GLY A 295 8.42 -25.78 -1.88
C GLY A 295 9.27 -24.96 -0.89
N HIS A 296 9.05 -23.64 -0.80
CA HIS A 296 9.88 -22.74 0.01
C HIS A 296 9.56 -22.72 1.52
N GLY A 297 8.43 -23.29 1.94
CA GLY A 297 7.94 -23.22 3.33
C GLY A 297 7.20 -21.91 3.61
N VAL A 298 7.09 -21.56 4.90
CA VAL A 298 6.49 -20.28 5.34
C VAL A 298 7.46 -19.12 5.03
N VAL A 299 6.98 -18.12 4.32
CA VAL A 299 7.72 -16.92 3.90
C VAL A 299 7.23 -15.69 4.66
N THR A 300 5.92 -15.58 4.86
CA THR A 300 5.25 -14.52 5.64
C THR A 300 4.10 -15.15 6.44
N ASP A 301 3.73 -14.55 7.57
CA ASP A 301 2.53 -14.94 8.32
C ASP A 301 1.26 -14.19 7.89
N HIS A 302 1.36 -13.37 6.83
CA HIS A 302 0.25 -12.64 6.25
C HIS A 302 -0.15 -13.19 4.88
N SER A 303 -1.35 -12.79 4.45
CA SER A 303 -1.80 -12.99 3.09
C SER A 303 -1.29 -11.90 2.15
N VAL A 304 -1.13 -12.21 0.87
CA VAL A 304 -0.83 -11.20 -0.15
C VAL A 304 -2.14 -10.77 -0.78
N MET A 305 -2.57 -9.55 -0.51
CA MET A 305 -3.78 -8.97 -1.10
C MET A 305 -3.45 -8.39 -2.47
N ILE A 306 -4.30 -8.68 -3.45
CA ILE A 306 -4.26 -8.14 -4.81
C ILE A 306 -5.62 -7.52 -5.14
N CYS A 307 -5.60 -6.29 -5.64
CA CYS A 307 -6.77 -5.60 -6.16
C CYS A 307 -6.48 -5.09 -7.57
N GLU A 308 -7.46 -5.21 -8.46
CA GLU A 308 -7.48 -4.53 -9.76
C GLU A 308 -8.54 -3.43 -9.71
N LEU A 309 -8.16 -2.21 -10.10
CA LEU A 309 -9.04 -1.05 -10.21
C LEU A 309 -9.09 -0.62 -11.68
N GLU A 310 -10.30 -0.47 -12.21
CA GLU A 310 -10.52 0.33 -13.41
C GLU A 310 -10.37 1.81 -13.07
N VAL A 311 -9.59 2.52 -13.90
CA VAL A 311 -9.35 3.96 -13.82
C VAL A 311 -10.00 4.60 -15.05
N ALA A 312 -11.18 5.18 -14.86
CA ALA A 312 -11.90 5.88 -15.91
C ALA A 312 -11.73 7.40 -15.75
N ALA A 313 -10.99 8.01 -16.67
CA ALA A 313 -10.73 9.45 -16.69
C ALA A 313 -11.67 10.15 -17.68
N ASN A 314 -12.49 11.09 -17.19
CA ASN A 314 -13.46 11.84 -17.98
C ASN A 314 -13.11 13.33 -17.95
N ASP A 315 -12.77 13.91 -19.10
CA ASP A 315 -12.28 15.29 -19.22
C ASP A 315 -11.17 15.61 -18.19
N TYR A 316 -10.31 14.62 -17.92
CA TYR A 316 -9.26 14.75 -16.93
C TYR A 316 -8.14 15.63 -17.46
N VAL A 317 -7.78 16.62 -16.65
CA VAL A 317 -6.57 17.42 -16.84
C VAL A 317 -5.76 17.26 -15.57
N ALA A 318 -4.50 16.87 -15.70
CA ALA A 318 -3.63 16.70 -14.56
C ALA A 318 -3.59 18.00 -13.73
N PRO A 319 -3.76 17.91 -12.40
CA PRO A 319 -3.72 19.09 -11.54
C PRO A 319 -2.35 19.75 -11.63
N ALA A 320 -2.33 21.08 -11.55
CA ALA A 320 -1.11 21.87 -11.62
C ALA A 320 -0.33 21.82 -10.29
N ILE A 321 0.14 20.62 -9.92
CA ILE A 321 1.00 20.36 -8.76
C ILE A 321 2.44 20.15 -9.21
N GLU A 322 3.38 20.52 -8.34
CA GLU A 322 4.78 20.17 -8.57
C GLU A 322 4.98 18.66 -8.34
N LEU A 323 5.67 18.00 -9.28
CA LEU A 323 5.98 16.58 -9.22
C LEU A 323 7.43 16.38 -8.76
N ASN A 324 7.61 16.39 -7.45
CA ASN A 324 8.91 16.30 -6.81
C ASN A 324 9.36 14.84 -6.71
N LYS A 325 10.50 14.51 -7.32
CA LYS A 325 11.13 13.19 -7.11
C LYS A 325 11.73 13.12 -5.70
N GLN A 326 11.64 11.95 -5.09
CA GLN A 326 12.27 11.72 -3.80
C GLN A 326 13.77 11.99 -3.87
N GLN A 327 14.26 12.79 -2.94
CA GLN A 327 15.67 13.08 -2.78
C GLN A 327 16.26 12.13 -1.73
N LYS A 328 17.54 11.78 -1.90
CA LYS A 328 18.25 11.03 -0.86
C LYS A 328 18.38 11.91 0.37
N GLU A 329 17.97 11.38 1.52
CA GLU A 329 18.20 12.03 2.81
C GLU A 329 19.71 12.29 2.99
N PRO A 330 20.11 13.53 3.33
CA PRO A 330 21.50 13.84 3.63
C PRO A 330 22.03 12.95 4.76
N LEU A 331 23.31 12.56 4.68
CA LEU A 331 23.92 11.64 5.65
C LEU A 331 23.83 12.18 7.09
N ALA A 332 24.00 13.49 7.28
CA ALA A 332 23.92 14.12 8.59
C ALA A 332 22.52 14.01 9.19
N ASP A 333 21.47 14.27 8.39
CA ASP A 333 20.07 14.18 8.82
C ASP A 333 19.70 12.74 9.15
N ARG A 334 20.16 11.79 8.33
CA ARG A 334 19.97 10.35 8.59
C ARG A 334 20.62 9.90 9.90
N ILE A 335 21.84 10.37 10.20
CA ILE A 335 22.52 10.09 11.47
C ILE A 335 21.74 10.72 12.63
N ALA A 336 21.35 11.98 12.51
CA ALA A 336 20.58 12.68 13.55
C ALA A 336 19.24 11.99 13.85
N ARG A 337 18.50 11.61 12.80
CA ARG A 337 17.26 10.84 12.88
C ARG A 337 17.48 9.49 13.56
N THR A 338 18.53 8.75 13.16
CA THR A 338 18.90 7.47 13.76
C THR A 338 19.16 7.59 15.27
N ILE A 339 19.96 8.58 15.68
CA ILE A 339 20.26 8.83 17.10
C ILE A 339 18.98 9.18 17.86
N LYS A 340 18.17 10.10 17.34
CA LYS A 340 16.92 10.54 17.95
C LYS A 340 15.95 9.37 18.17
N LEU A 341 15.71 8.57 17.13
CA LEU A 341 14.73 7.48 17.17
C LEU A 341 15.21 6.31 18.04
N THR A 342 16.52 5.99 17.98
CA THR A 342 17.10 4.98 18.88
C THR A 342 17.01 5.40 20.34
N ALA A 343 17.35 6.67 20.66
CA ALA A 343 17.23 7.19 22.01
C ALA A 343 15.76 7.21 22.49
N ARG A 344 14.81 7.58 21.63
CA ARG A 344 13.37 7.53 21.93
C ARG A 344 12.91 6.10 22.23
N CYS A 345 13.33 5.13 21.42
CA CYS A 345 13.01 3.71 21.63
C CYS A 345 13.54 3.21 22.99
N ILE A 346 14.83 3.46 23.29
CA ILE A 346 15.44 3.08 24.58
C ILE A 346 14.69 3.74 25.75
N TYR A 347 14.37 5.03 25.62
CA TYR A 347 13.63 5.76 26.65
C TYR A 347 12.24 5.16 26.90
N ARG A 348 11.50 4.82 25.83
CA ARG A 348 10.20 4.16 25.93
C ARG A 348 10.31 2.80 26.64
N ILE A 349 11.27 1.95 26.23
CA ILE A 349 11.53 0.64 26.85
C ILE A 349 11.80 0.78 28.35
N LEU A 350 12.72 1.68 28.73
CA LEU A 350 13.07 1.86 30.15
C LEU A 350 11.89 2.39 30.97
N THR A 351 11.12 3.32 30.41
CA THR A 351 9.96 3.91 31.08
C THR A 351 8.88 2.85 31.32
N ASP A 352 8.57 2.05 30.30
CA ASP A 352 7.57 0.99 30.39
C ASP A 352 8.00 -0.13 31.34
N LEU A 353 9.26 -0.57 31.25
CA LEU A 353 9.83 -1.56 32.17
C LEU A 353 9.72 -1.10 33.63
N ILE A 354 10.07 0.14 33.92
CA ILE A 354 9.96 0.72 35.28
C ILE A 354 8.49 0.74 35.74
N ALA A 355 7.56 1.10 34.86
CA ALA A 355 6.13 1.12 35.18
C ALA A 355 5.63 -0.29 35.51
N LYS A 356 5.97 -1.29 34.70
CA LYS A 356 5.59 -2.70 34.88
C LYS A 356 6.20 -3.34 36.14
N ILE A 357 7.43 -2.95 36.51
CA ILE A 357 8.03 -3.37 37.79
C ILE A 357 7.26 -2.74 38.96
N LYS A 358 6.91 -1.46 38.89
CA LYS A 358 6.18 -0.75 39.95
C LYS A 358 4.75 -1.26 40.14
N SER A 359 4.08 -1.66 39.05
CA SER A 359 2.73 -2.25 39.11
C SER A 359 2.73 -3.69 39.63
N GLY A 360 3.91 -4.34 39.69
CA GLY A 360 4.04 -5.76 40.04
C GLY A 360 3.78 -6.72 38.88
N GLU A 361 3.55 -6.20 37.67
CA GLU A 361 3.40 -7.01 36.44
C GLU A 361 4.68 -7.77 36.10
N ILE A 362 5.85 -7.14 36.32
CA ILE A 362 7.16 -7.78 36.20
C ILE A 362 7.80 -7.87 37.59
N THR A 363 8.06 -9.10 38.03
CA THR A 363 8.83 -9.35 39.26
C THR A 363 10.28 -9.67 38.90
N ILE A 364 11.22 -8.83 39.35
CA ILE A 364 12.64 -9.16 39.28
C ILE A 364 12.94 -10.08 40.46
N LYS A 365 13.30 -11.34 40.17
CA LYS A 365 13.76 -12.32 41.17
C LYS A 365 15.24 -12.19 41.42
#